data_AF-A0A388Q140-F1
#
_entry.id   AF-A0A388Q140-F1
#
_cell.length_a   1.000
_cell.length_b   1.000
_cell.length_c   1.000
_cell.angle_alpha   90.00
_cell.angle_beta   90.00
_cell.angle_gamma   90.00
#
_symmetry.space_group_name_H-M   'P 1'
#
loop_
_entity.id
_entity.type
_entity.pdbx_description
1 polymer ?
#
loop_
_entity_poly.entity_id
_entity_poly.type
_entity_poly.pdbx_seq_one_letter_code
_entity_poly.pdbx_strand_id
1 'polypeptide(L)'
;MVGKTILVQSEFDGSLLNQNAVRIRIKVGHNIFLYAHLKTKRYFDFIETLVRGNANQVSITLDDLFKFKIPLPPLPEQKAIAQVLSTADAAIHTTEKLIAQKELRKKWLMQQLLAGRKG
;
A
#
# COMPACT_ATOMS: atom_id res chain seq x y z
N MET A 1 4.00 -12.03 7.57
CA MET A 1 2.76 -11.45 7.00
C MET A 1 2.88 -11.46 5.48
N VAL A 2 2.21 -12.40 4.82
CA VAL A 2 2.26 -12.61 3.36
C VAL A 2 1.18 -11.74 2.70
N GLY A 3 1.40 -11.25 1.47
CA GLY A 3 0.38 -10.52 0.70
C GLY A 3 0.39 -8.99 0.81
N LYS A 4 1.44 -8.37 1.35
CA LYS A 4 1.59 -6.89 1.31
C LYS A 4 1.68 -6.42 -0.15
N THR A 5 0.92 -5.38 -0.49
CA THR A 5 0.92 -4.79 -1.82
C THR A 5 1.35 -3.33 -1.76
N ILE A 6 2.20 -2.93 -2.71
CA ILE A 6 2.69 -1.56 -2.85
C ILE A 6 2.48 -1.09 -4.28
N LEU A 7 2.21 0.21 -4.44
CA LEU A 7 2.20 0.84 -5.75
C LEU A 7 3.65 1.21 -6.10
N VAL A 8 4.16 0.70 -7.22
CA VAL A 8 5.51 1.04 -7.69
C VAL A 8 5.51 2.49 -8.17
N GLN A 9 6.30 3.33 -7.51
CA GLN A 9 6.49 4.74 -7.89
C GLN A 9 7.50 4.84 -9.05
N SER A 10 7.39 5.90 -9.86
CA SER A 10 8.23 6.09 -11.06
C SER A 10 9.72 6.20 -10.74
N GLU A 11 10.08 6.63 -9.53
CA GLU A 11 11.46 6.67 -9.04
C GLU A 11 12.13 5.29 -8.95
N PHE A 12 11.34 4.21 -8.94
CA PHE A 12 11.85 2.84 -8.91
C PHE A 12 11.87 2.15 -10.28
N ASP A 13 11.62 2.88 -11.38
CA ASP A 13 11.68 2.28 -12.71
C ASP A 13 13.10 1.78 -13.03
N GLY A 14 13.20 0.58 -13.60
CA GLY A 14 14.49 -0.10 -13.83
C GLY A 14 15.10 -0.82 -12.61
N SER A 15 14.48 -0.77 -11.44
CA SER A 15 14.97 -1.48 -10.25
C SER A 15 14.80 -3.01 -10.33
N LEU A 16 15.67 -3.75 -9.66
CA LEU A 16 15.59 -5.21 -9.54
C LEU A 16 14.63 -5.62 -8.41
N LEU A 17 13.87 -6.70 -8.63
CA LEU A 17 12.99 -7.30 -7.64
C LEU A 17 13.62 -8.58 -7.07
N ASN A 18 13.41 -8.83 -5.79
CA ASN A 18 13.81 -10.10 -5.19
C ASN A 18 12.87 -11.25 -5.62
N GLN A 19 13.29 -12.50 -5.40
CA GLN A 19 12.55 -13.70 -5.80
C GLN A 19 11.18 -13.87 -5.10
N ASN A 20 10.96 -13.13 -4.00
CA ASN A 20 9.75 -13.20 -3.19
C ASN A 20 8.75 -12.07 -3.49
N ALA A 21 9.01 -11.24 -4.52
CA ALA A 21 8.12 -10.17 -4.94
C ALA A 21 7.58 -10.42 -6.35
N VAL A 22 6.30 -10.13 -6.54
CA VAL A 22 5.62 -10.22 -7.83
C VAL A 22 5.20 -8.83 -8.29
N ARG A 23 5.58 -8.47 -9.52
CA ARG A 23 5.10 -7.24 -10.16
C ARG A 23 3.87 -7.53 -11.01
N ILE A 24 2.73 -7.01 -10.59
CA ILE A 24 1.49 -7.07 -11.36
C ILE A 24 1.42 -5.82 -12.24
N ARG A 25 1.38 -6.01 -13.56
CA ARG A 25 1.19 -4.93 -14.54
C ARG A 25 -0.09 -5.17 -15.32
N ILE A 26 -0.97 -4.19 -15.30
CA ILE A 26 -2.21 -4.20 -16.08
C ILE A 26 -1.93 -3.65 -17.48
N LYS A 27 -2.45 -4.35 -18.50
CA LYS A 27 -2.39 -3.89 -19.90
C LYS A 27 -3.56 -2.97 -20.25
N VAL A 28 -4.73 -3.21 -19.67
CA VAL A 28 -5.98 -2.47 -19.92
C VAL A 28 -6.69 -2.23 -18.59
N GLY A 29 -6.87 -0.97 -18.18
CA GLY A 29 -7.52 -0.59 -16.92
C GLY A 29 -6.74 0.51 -16.17
N HIS A 30 -7.13 0.78 -14.92
CA HIS A 30 -6.51 1.81 -14.09
C HIS A 30 -5.68 1.22 -12.94
N ASN A 31 -4.40 1.61 -12.83
CA ASN A 31 -3.45 1.05 -11.84
C ASN A 31 -3.92 1.22 -10.39
N ILE A 32 -4.41 2.41 -10.04
CA ILE A 32 -4.89 2.69 -8.68
C ILE A 32 -6.14 1.87 -8.36
N PHE A 33 -6.99 1.60 -9.35
CA PHE A 33 -8.19 0.79 -9.16
C PHE A 33 -7.82 -0.68 -8.85
N LEU A 34 -6.83 -1.22 -9.57
CA LEU A 34 -6.26 -2.53 -9.28
C LEU A 34 -5.64 -2.56 -7.88
N TYR A 35 -4.80 -1.56 -7.56
CA TYR A 35 -4.15 -1.45 -6.25
C TYR A 35 -5.16 -1.41 -5.10
N ALA A 36 -6.26 -0.67 -5.26
CA ALA A 36 -7.35 -0.63 -4.29
C ALA A 36 -7.95 -2.02 -4.04
N HIS A 37 -8.16 -2.82 -5.09
CA HIS A 37 -8.67 -4.19 -4.96
C HIS A 37 -7.72 -5.11 -4.21
N LEU A 38 -6.41 -4.96 -4.43
CA LEU A 38 -5.37 -5.72 -3.74
C LEU A 38 -5.18 -5.29 -2.27
N LYS A 39 -5.89 -4.26 -1.81
CA LYS A 39 -5.96 -3.84 -0.40
C LYS A 39 -7.26 -4.27 0.29
N THR A 40 -8.21 -4.84 -0.44
CA THR A 40 -9.49 -5.25 0.16
C THR A 40 -9.33 -6.47 1.04
N LYS A 41 -10.17 -6.59 2.08
CA LYS A 41 -10.23 -7.80 2.93
C LYS A 41 -10.44 -9.06 2.10
N ARG A 42 -11.26 -9.00 1.04
CA ARG A 42 -11.49 -10.11 0.10
C ARG A 42 -10.19 -10.63 -0.52
N TYR A 43 -9.26 -9.74 -0.89
CA TYR A 43 -7.96 -10.16 -1.41
C TYR A 43 -7.09 -10.79 -0.33
N PHE A 44 -7.05 -10.20 0.87
CA PHE A 44 -6.29 -10.77 1.99
C PHE A 44 -6.82 -12.15 2.40
N ASP A 45 -8.14 -12.30 2.53
CA ASP A 45 -8.79 -13.57 2.84
C ASP A 45 -8.43 -14.62 1.75
N PHE A 46 -8.44 -14.22 0.48
CA PHE A 46 -8.02 -15.08 -0.63
C PHE A 46 -6.56 -15.51 -0.49
N ILE A 47 -5.63 -14.59 -0.24
CA ILE A 47 -4.22 -14.91 -0.02
C ILE A 47 -4.05 -15.84 1.18
N GLU A 48 -4.78 -15.63 2.27
CA GLU A 48 -4.75 -16.51 3.44
C GLU A 48 -5.22 -17.93 3.12
N THR A 49 -6.17 -18.11 2.20
CA THR A 49 -6.56 -19.46 1.74
C THR A 49 -5.44 -20.18 0.98
N LEU A 50 -4.63 -19.44 0.22
CA LEU A 50 -3.51 -19.99 -0.56
C LEU A 50 -2.32 -20.34 0.33
N VAL A 51 -2.18 -19.67 1.46
CA VAL A 51 -1.07 -19.85 2.42
C VAL A 51 -1.23 -21.12 3.26
N ARG A 52 -2.38 -21.82 3.20
CA ARG A 52 -2.63 -23.06 3.96
C ARG A 52 -1.87 -24.27 3.38
N GLY A 53 -0.57 -24.32 3.62
CA GLY A 53 0.34 -25.43 3.34
C GLY A 53 1.56 -25.36 4.26
N ASN A 54 2.20 -26.51 4.55
CA ASN A 54 3.24 -26.73 5.58
C ASN A 54 4.10 -25.51 5.95
N ALA A 55 4.24 -25.28 7.26
CA ALA A 55 4.81 -24.11 7.93
C ALA A 55 6.24 -23.66 7.50
N ASN A 56 6.92 -24.42 6.64
CA ASN A 56 8.31 -24.18 6.25
C ASN A 56 8.50 -23.72 4.78
N GLN A 57 7.48 -23.79 3.91
CA GLN A 57 7.56 -23.27 2.53
C GLN A 57 6.18 -22.79 2.04
N VAL A 58 5.79 -21.59 2.49
CA VAL A 58 4.65 -20.90 1.89
C VAL A 58 5.13 -20.23 0.60
N SER A 59 4.91 -20.88 -0.53
CA SER A 59 5.14 -20.31 -1.86
C SER A 59 3.80 -20.11 -2.56
N ILE A 60 3.46 -18.86 -2.88
CA ILE A 60 2.28 -18.54 -3.68
C ILE A 60 2.71 -18.53 -5.14
N THR A 61 2.11 -19.40 -5.97
CA THR A 61 2.41 -19.41 -7.40
C THR A 61 1.71 -18.26 -8.13
N LEU A 62 2.25 -17.87 -9.28
CA LEU A 62 1.61 -16.85 -10.13
C LEU A 62 0.21 -17.31 -10.59
N ASP A 63 0.06 -18.59 -10.91
CA ASP A 63 -1.22 -19.16 -11.34
C ASP A 63 -2.29 -19.04 -10.26
N ASP A 64 -1.92 -19.21 -8.99
CA ASP A 64 -2.83 -19.01 -7.86
C ASP A 64 -3.25 -17.55 -7.72
N LEU A 65 -2.33 -16.59 -7.92
CA LEU A 65 -2.67 -15.17 -7.89
C LEU A 65 -3.68 -14.80 -9.00
N PHE A 66 -3.54 -15.37 -10.20
CA PHE A 66 -4.44 -15.08 -11.32
C PHE A 66 -5.84 -15.73 -11.20
N LYS A 67 -6.04 -16.65 -10.24
CA LYS A 67 -7.38 -17.17 -9.90
C LYS A 67 -8.25 -16.11 -9.22
N PHE A 68 -7.66 -15.08 -8.61
CA PHE A 68 -8.42 -13.99 -8.00
C PHE A 68 -9.16 -13.17 -9.05
N LYS A 69 -10.50 -13.19 -8.99
CA LYS A 69 -11.35 -12.40 -9.89
C LYS A 69 -11.63 -11.02 -9.31
N ILE A 70 -11.45 -9.99 -10.13
CA ILE A 70 -11.68 -8.58 -9.83
C ILE A 70 -12.82 -8.09 -10.72
N PRO A 71 -13.85 -7.39 -10.18
CA PRO A 71 -14.85 -6.73 -11.01
C PRO A 71 -14.19 -5.61 -11.81
N LEU A 72 -14.39 -5.60 -13.13
CA LEU A 72 -13.76 -4.64 -14.03
C LEU A 72 -14.83 -3.77 -14.72
N PRO A 73 -15.26 -2.67 -14.07
CA PRO A 73 -16.21 -1.73 -14.69
C PRO A 73 -15.56 -0.97 -15.85
N PRO A 74 -16.31 -0.19 -16.64
CA PRO A 74 -15.75 0.66 -17.70
C PRO A 74 -14.67 1.63 -17.19
N LEU A 75 -13.73 2.00 -18.06
CA LEU A 75 -12.62 2.89 -17.70
C LEU A 75 -13.02 4.21 -17.01
N PRO A 76 -14.10 4.92 -17.42
CA PRO A 76 -14.53 6.12 -16.73
C PRO A 76 -14.88 5.88 -15.26
N GLU A 77 -15.54 4.77 -14.96
CA GLU A 77 -15.90 4.39 -13.60
C GLU A 77 -14.67 3.99 -12.78
N GLN A 78 -13.74 3.24 -13.38
CA GLN A 78 -12.45 2.92 -12.74
C GLN A 78 -11.68 4.19 -12.34
N LYS A 79 -11.66 5.20 -13.22
CA LYS A 79 -11.01 6.50 -12.96
C LYS A 79 -11.72 7.26 -11.84
N ALA A 80 -13.05 7.31 -11.84
CA ALA A 80 -13.82 7.97 -10.80
C ALA A 80 -13.55 7.36 -9.41
N ILE A 81 -13.59 6.02 -9.31
CA ILE A 81 -13.26 5.29 -8.07
C ILE A 81 -11.82 5.60 -7.65
N ALA A 82 -10.87 5.49 -8.57
CA ALA A 82 -9.47 5.76 -8.27
C ALA A 82 -9.21 7.19 -7.80
N GLN A 83 -9.92 8.18 -8.35
CA GLN A 83 -9.79 9.57 -7.97
C GLN A 83 -10.26 9.80 -6.53
N VAL A 84 -11.41 9.25 -6.16
CA VAL A 84 -11.95 9.35 -4.79
C VAL A 84 -10.98 8.72 -3.79
N LEU A 85 -10.51 7.50 -4.08
CA LEU A 85 -9.57 6.79 -3.21
C LEU A 85 -8.23 7.51 -3.07
N SER A 86 -7.69 8.04 -4.18
CA SER A 86 -6.43 8.80 -4.15
C SER A 86 -6.56 10.08 -3.36
N THR A 87 -7.71 10.74 -3.43
CA THR A 87 -7.99 11.96 -2.65
C THR A 87 -8.03 11.66 -1.16
N ALA A 88 -8.68 10.55 -0.76
CA ALA A 88 -8.70 10.10 0.63
C ALA A 88 -7.29 9.73 1.14
N ASP A 89 -6.52 8.96 0.36
CA ASP A 89 -5.14 8.59 0.70
C ASP A 89 -4.25 9.83 0.85
N ALA A 90 -4.40 10.83 -0.03
CA ALA A 90 -3.66 12.09 0.07
C ALA A 90 -4.01 12.89 1.34
N ALA A 91 -5.28 12.91 1.73
CA ALA A 91 -5.73 13.56 2.96
C ALA A 91 -5.16 12.86 4.21
N ILE A 92 -5.15 11.53 4.23
CA ILE A 92 -4.55 10.72 5.31
C ILE A 92 -3.06 11.04 5.42
N HIS A 93 -2.31 10.92 4.32
CA HIS A 93 -0.87 11.18 4.29
C HIS A 93 -0.51 12.60 4.76
N THR A 94 -1.29 13.59 4.34
CA THR A 94 -1.10 14.98 4.77
C THR A 94 -1.32 15.11 6.28
N THR A 95 -2.36 14.46 6.80
CA THR A 95 -2.68 14.47 8.23
C THR A 95 -1.60 13.81 9.07
N GLU A 96 -1.09 12.65 8.64
CA GLU A 96 0.01 11.94 9.30
C GLU A 96 1.30 12.78 9.34
N LYS A 97 1.64 13.47 8.25
CA LYS A 97 2.75 14.41 8.21
C LYS A 97 2.59 15.55 9.20
N LEU A 98 1.39 16.14 9.28
CA LEU A 98 1.10 17.22 10.23
C LEU A 98 1.21 16.73 11.68
N ILE A 99 0.75 15.51 11.98
CA ILE A 99 0.90 14.89 13.30
C ILE A 99 2.39 14.73 13.63
N ALA A 100 3.18 14.15 12.73
CA ALA A 100 4.61 13.96 12.94
C ALA A 100 5.36 15.29 13.18
N GLN A 101 5.03 16.33 12.41
CA GLN A 101 5.60 17.67 12.59
C GLN A 101 5.21 18.29 13.94
N LYS A 102 3.95 18.15 14.35
CA LYS A 102 3.48 18.63 15.66
C LYS A 102 4.19 17.93 16.81
N GLU A 103 4.37 16.61 16.74
CA GLU A 103 5.12 15.85 17.74
C GLU A 103 6.59 16.27 17.81
N LEU A 104 7.24 16.47 16.66
CA LEU A 104 8.61 16.96 16.60
C LEU A 104 8.74 18.36 17.24
N ARG A 105 7.83 19.27 16.88
CA ARG A 105 7.79 20.62 17.45
C ARG A 105 7.57 20.60 18.96
N LYS A 106 6.65 19.76 19.44
CA LYS A 106 6.39 19.58 20.87
C LYS A 106 7.64 19.09 21.60
N LYS A 107 8.34 18.08 21.06
CA LYS A 107 9.60 17.58 21.63
C LYS A 107 10.68 18.64 21.70
N TRP A 108 10.87 19.40 20.61
CA TRP A 108 11.85 20.48 20.56
C TRP A 108 11.53 21.59 21.56
N LEU A 109 10.26 22.01 21.66
CA LEU A 109 9.82 23.01 22.64
C LEU A 109 10.05 22.54 24.09
N MET A 110 9.75 21.27 24.38
CA MET A 110 10.02 20.69 25.71
C MET A 110 11.52 20.68 26.03
N GLN A 111 12.37 20.35 25.05
CA GLN A 111 13.83 20.42 25.23
C GLN A 111 14.29 21.86 25.49
N GLN A 112 13.76 22.85 24.77
CA GLN A 112 14.10 24.25 25.02
C GLN A 112 13.64 24.74 26.40
N LEU A 113 12.44 24.38 26.83
CA LEU A 113 11.90 24.76 28.14
C LEU A 113 12.67 24.10 29.29
N LEU A 114 13.05 22.82 29.14
CA LEU A 114 13.81 22.08 30.16
C LEU A 114 15.30 22.46 30.18
N ALA A 115 15.88 22.83 29.02
CA ALA A 115 17.24 23.36 28.94
C ALA A 115 17.32 24.84 29.41
N GLY A 116 16.18 25.54 29.44
CA GLY A 116 16.05 26.96 29.78
C GLY A 116 15.57 27.25 31.21
N ARG A 117 16.29 26.74 32.22
CA ARG A 117 16.49 27.41 33.52
C ARG A 117 17.93 27.16 34.00
N LYS A 118 18.89 27.67 33.25
CA LYS A 118 20.25 27.97 33.72
C LYS A 118 20.60 29.38 33.26
N GLY A 119 20.02 30.34 33.96
CA GLY A 119 20.33 31.76 33.94
C GLY A 119 20.22 32.24 35.38
#